data_AF-A0A412LDD7-F1
#
_entry.id   AF-A0A412LDD7-F1
#
_cell.length_a   1.000
_cell.length_b   1.000
_cell.length_c   1.000
_cell.angle_alpha   90.00
_cell.angle_beta   90.00
_cell.angle_gamma   90.00
#
_symmetry.space_group_name_H-M   'P 1'
#
loop_
_entity.id
_entity.type
_entity.pdbx_description
1 polymer ?
#
loop_
_entity_poly.entity_id
_entity_poly.type
_entity_poly.pdbx_seq_one_letter_code
_entity_poly.pdbx_strand_id
1 'polypeptide(L)'
;MQEVTNYGKELREAIHAGEAAMQKLENAEKYLSSAKSWGWLDVIGGGSVISFVKHWKVNSAMEELEEVKKALWNFQRELQDINDCVGMNIEIDNFLVFADFFFDNFLVDLMVQQKIGEMQDQVVNARINVNRVLKELYRIERGVEF
;
A
#
# COMPACT_ATOMS: atom_id res chain seq x y z
N MET A 1 7.24 -33.03 6.21
CA MET A 1 8.17 -32.65 5.12
C MET A 1 7.49 -31.76 4.08
N GLN A 2 6.24 -32.02 3.66
CA GLN A 2 5.46 -31.11 2.80
C GLN A 2 5.11 -29.75 3.44
N GLU A 3 4.69 -29.71 4.71
CA GLU A 3 4.33 -28.44 5.39
C GLU A 3 5.50 -27.46 5.51
N VAL A 4 6.71 -27.96 5.79
CA VAL A 4 7.93 -27.12 5.90
C VAL A 4 8.33 -26.53 4.54
N THR A 5 8.14 -27.28 3.44
CA THR A 5 8.44 -26.78 2.09
C THR A 5 7.43 -25.73 1.63
N ASN A 6 6.15 -25.88 2.01
CA ASN A 6 5.12 -24.89 1.71
C ASN A 6 5.42 -23.58 2.44
N TYR A 7 5.73 -23.65 3.74
CA TYR A 7 6.00 -22.47 4.54
C TYR A 7 7.12 -21.58 4.00
N GLY A 8 8.28 -22.15 3.66
CA GLY A 8 9.39 -21.37 3.12
C GLY A 8 9.09 -20.74 1.75
N LYS A 9 8.17 -21.34 0.97
CA LYS A 9 7.68 -20.77 -0.28
C LYS A 9 6.73 -19.61 -0.02
N GLU A 10 5.72 -19.80 0.82
CA GLU A 10 4.75 -18.74 1.20
C GLU A 10 5.48 -17.53 1.82
N LEU A 11 6.51 -17.76 2.66
CA LEU A 11 7.34 -16.71 3.24
C LEU A 11 8.00 -15.83 2.18
N ARG A 12 8.60 -16.44 1.15
CA ARG A 12 9.23 -15.70 0.05
C ARG A 12 8.20 -15.00 -0.83
N GLU A 13 7.05 -15.61 -1.07
CA GLU A 13 5.97 -15.00 -1.84
C GLU A 13 5.43 -13.74 -1.13
N ALA A 14 5.25 -13.76 0.19
CA ALA A 14 4.87 -12.56 0.93
C ALA A 14 5.97 -11.50 0.98
N ILE A 15 7.25 -11.89 1.11
CA ILE A 15 8.36 -10.92 1.02
C ILE A 15 8.34 -10.22 -0.34
N HIS A 16 8.28 -10.98 -1.44
CA HIS A 16 8.22 -10.43 -2.78
C HIS A 16 6.98 -9.54 -3.00
N ALA A 17 5.81 -9.95 -2.49
CA ALA A 17 4.59 -9.16 -2.58
C ALA A 17 4.68 -7.85 -1.76
N GLY A 18 5.30 -7.91 -0.58
CA GLY A 18 5.55 -6.73 0.26
C GLY A 18 6.55 -5.76 -0.38
N GLU A 19 7.64 -6.26 -0.98
CA GLU A 19 8.60 -5.45 -1.74
C GLU A 19 7.94 -4.76 -2.95
N ALA A 20 7.11 -5.50 -3.69
CA ALA A 20 6.36 -4.95 -4.81
C ALA A 20 5.38 -3.85 -4.34
N ALA A 21 4.67 -4.08 -3.22
CA ALA A 21 3.80 -3.08 -2.63
C ALA A 21 4.56 -1.84 -2.16
N MET A 22 5.73 -2.02 -1.52
CA MET A 22 6.62 -0.93 -1.12
C MET A 22 7.03 -0.06 -2.32
N GLN A 23 7.45 -0.68 -3.42
CA GLN A 23 7.86 0.03 -4.62
C GLN A 23 6.71 0.85 -5.22
N LYS A 24 5.50 0.29 -5.27
CA LYS A 24 4.31 1.00 -5.77
C LYS A 24 3.94 2.18 -4.87
N LEU A 25 4.00 2.00 -3.55
CA LEU A 25 3.76 3.06 -2.58
C LEU A 25 4.76 4.22 -2.71
N GLU A 26 6.05 3.92 -2.88
CA GLU A 26 7.07 4.96 -3.10
C GLU A 26 6.85 5.74 -4.39
N ASN A 27 6.41 5.07 -5.46
CA ASN A 27 6.07 5.74 -6.72
C ASN A 27 4.83 6.63 -6.55
N ALA A 28 3.77 6.12 -5.92
CA ALA A 28 2.57 6.91 -5.64
C ALA A 28 2.85 8.11 -4.74
N GLU A 29 3.72 7.99 -3.72
CA GLU A 29 4.14 9.10 -2.86
C GLU A 29 4.81 10.22 -3.67
N LYS A 30 5.69 9.87 -4.61
CA LYS A 30 6.34 10.82 -5.54
C LYS A 30 5.34 11.49 -6.48
N TYR A 31 4.39 10.74 -7.03
CA TYR A 31 3.35 11.30 -7.90
C TYR A 31 2.39 12.22 -7.14
N LEU A 32 1.89 11.80 -5.97
CA LEU A 32 0.97 12.57 -5.14
C LEU A 32 1.61 13.83 -4.57
N SER A 33 2.89 13.78 -4.17
CA SER A 33 3.62 14.99 -3.73
C SER A 33 3.78 16.02 -4.86
N SER A 34 4.01 15.55 -6.08
CA SER A 34 4.03 16.42 -7.27
C SER A 34 2.64 16.99 -7.59
N ALA A 35 1.55 16.26 -7.33
CA ALA A 35 0.18 16.71 -7.52
C ALA A 35 -0.28 17.72 -6.45
N LYS A 36 0.08 17.50 -5.18
CA LYS A 36 -0.20 18.41 -4.05
C LYS A 36 0.51 19.75 -4.21
N SER A 37 1.68 19.76 -4.84
CA SER A 37 2.40 20.97 -5.24
C SER A 37 1.69 21.81 -6.34
N TRP A 38 0.51 21.41 -6.81
CA TRP A 38 -0.39 22.27 -7.60
C TRP A 38 -1.69 22.63 -6.85
N GLY A 39 -2.01 21.95 -5.74
CA GLY A 39 -3.21 22.21 -4.94
C GLY A 39 -3.18 23.50 -4.11
N TRP A 40 -1.99 24.07 -3.85
CA TRP A 40 -1.85 25.37 -3.20
C TRP A 40 -2.01 26.55 -4.16
N LEU A 41 -1.96 26.32 -5.48
CA LEU A 41 -2.31 27.35 -6.47
C LEU A 41 -3.82 27.65 -6.50
N ASP A 42 -4.67 26.84 -5.87
CA ASP A 42 -6.11 27.11 -5.77
C ASP A 42 -6.50 28.16 -4.71
N VAL A 43 -5.58 28.57 -3.83
CA VAL A 43 -5.91 29.52 -2.75
C VAL A 43 -5.62 30.97 -3.16
N ILE A 44 -4.98 31.22 -4.32
CA ILE A 44 -4.71 32.58 -4.80
C ILE A 44 -5.58 32.88 -6.03
N GLY A 45 -6.79 33.39 -5.75
CA GLY A 45 -7.56 34.16 -6.71
C GLY A 45 -8.61 33.36 -7.46
N GLY A 46 -9.87 33.47 -7.02
CA GLY A 46 -11.02 32.85 -7.66
C GLY A 46 -11.07 33.10 -9.17
N GLY A 47 -11.35 32.05 -9.94
CA GLY A 47 -11.57 32.13 -11.37
C GLY A 47 -11.15 30.88 -12.13
N SER A 48 -12.02 29.88 -12.15
CA SER A 48 -12.43 29.03 -13.28
C SER A 48 -11.46 28.53 -14.39
N VAL A 49 -10.12 28.62 -14.35
CA VAL A 49 -9.28 28.32 -15.53
C VAL A 49 -8.22 27.20 -15.40
N ILE A 50 -8.26 26.33 -14.39
CA ILE A 50 -7.31 25.17 -14.32
C ILE A 50 -8.04 23.82 -14.36
N SER A 51 -9.17 23.68 -15.07
CA SER A 51 -9.91 22.41 -15.09
C SER A 51 -9.23 21.34 -15.97
N PHE A 52 -8.67 21.70 -17.13
CA PHE A 52 -8.15 20.72 -18.10
C PHE A 52 -6.79 20.12 -17.71
N VAL A 53 -5.88 20.94 -17.16
CA VAL A 53 -4.56 20.47 -16.68
C VAL A 53 -4.68 19.75 -15.33
N LYS A 54 -5.79 19.91 -14.59
CA LYS A 54 -6.05 19.12 -13.38
C LYS A 54 -6.52 17.71 -13.69
N HIS A 55 -7.42 17.53 -14.66
CA HIS A 55 -8.05 16.23 -14.92
C HIS A 55 -7.04 15.12 -15.27
N TRP A 56 -6.08 15.38 -16.15
CA TRP A 56 -5.12 14.34 -16.54
C TRP A 56 -4.21 13.91 -15.38
N LYS A 57 -3.73 14.84 -14.55
CA LYS A 57 -2.88 14.51 -13.39
C LYS A 57 -3.66 13.79 -12.29
N VAL A 58 -4.90 14.18 -12.04
CA VAL A 58 -5.78 13.48 -11.08
C VAL A 58 -6.04 12.07 -11.58
N ASN A 59 -6.36 11.88 -12.86
CA ASN A 59 -6.56 10.56 -13.44
C ASN A 59 -5.29 9.69 -13.33
N SER A 60 -4.11 10.24 -13.65
CA SER A 60 -2.84 9.51 -13.47
C SER A 60 -2.58 9.15 -12.00
N ALA A 61 -2.90 10.03 -11.06
CA ALA A 61 -2.79 9.72 -9.63
C ALA A 61 -3.76 8.60 -9.21
N MET A 62 -4.98 8.58 -9.75
CA MET A 62 -5.93 7.49 -9.52
C MET A 62 -5.44 6.16 -10.10
N GLU A 63 -4.84 6.17 -11.30
CA GLU A 63 -4.24 4.98 -11.92
C GLU A 63 -3.10 4.41 -11.06
N GLU A 64 -2.20 5.26 -10.56
CA GLU A 64 -1.12 4.83 -9.66
C GLU A 64 -1.65 4.28 -8.33
N LEU A 65 -2.71 4.88 -7.78
CA LEU A 65 -3.35 4.39 -6.56
C LEU A 65 -4.06 3.05 -6.74
N GLU A 66 -4.64 2.79 -7.91
CA GLU A 66 -5.22 1.48 -8.23
C GLU A 66 -4.14 0.39 -8.28
N GLU A 67 -2.94 0.73 -8.78
CA GLU A 67 -1.80 -0.18 -8.77
C GLU A 67 -1.26 -0.44 -7.35
N VAL A 68 -1.23 0.59 -6.50
CA VAL A 68 -0.94 0.44 -5.05
C VAL A 68 -1.95 -0.48 -4.39
N LYS A 69 -3.25 -0.27 -4.64
CA LYS A 69 -4.33 -1.09 -4.08
C LYS A 69 -4.15 -2.56 -4.42
N LYS A 70 -3.95 -2.89 -5.71
CA LYS A 70 -3.72 -4.27 -6.16
C LYS A 70 -2.49 -4.91 -5.50
N ALA A 71 -1.38 -4.17 -5.41
CA ALA A 71 -0.15 -4.69 -4.82
C ALA A 71 -0.31 -4.99 -3.33
N LEU A 72 -0.95 -4.07 -2.58
CA LEU A 72 -1.23 -4.27 -1.16
C LEU A 72 -2.26 -5.41 -0.93
N TRP A 73 -3.25 -5.58 -1.81
CA TRP A 73 -4.19 -6.71 -1.72
C TRP A 73 -3.51 -8.06 -1.95
N ASN A 74 -2.61 -8.12 -2.93
CA ASN A 74 -1.80 -9.32 -3.12
C ASN A 74 -0.94 -9.58 -1.88
N PHE A 75 -0.28 -8.56 -1.33
CA PHE A 75 0.51 -8.73 -0.11
C PHE A 75 -0.33 -9.22 1.08
N GLN A 76 -1.54 -8.68 1.27
CA GLN A 76 -2.48 -9.17 2.29
C GLN A 76 -2.80 -10.65 2.10
N ARG A 77 -3.06 -11.09 0.86
CA ARG A 77 -3.34 -12.50 0.56
C ARG A 77 -2.16 -13.41 0.93
N GLU A 78 -0.96 -13.10 0.47
CA GLU A 78 0.23 -13.91 0.79
C GLU A 78 0.54 -13.93 2.31
N LEU A 79 0.24 -12.82 3.01
CA LEU A 79 0.37 -12.77 4.47
C LEU A 79 -0.65 -13.66 5.20
N GLN A 80 -1.87 -13.77 4.67
CA GLN A 80 -2.88 -14.67 5.22
C GLN A 80 -2.41 -16.13 5.13
N ASP A 81 -1.85 -16.51 3.98
CA ASP A 81 -1.32 -17.86 3.74
C ASP A 81 -0.17 -18.20 4.71
N ILE A 82 0.69 -17.23 5.06
CA ILE A 82 1.71 -17.39 6.10
C ILE A 82 1.09 -17.51 7.50
N ASN A 83 0.14 -16.65 7.85
CA ASN A 83 -0.46 -16.62 9.18
C ASN A 83 -1.13 -17.96 9.53
N ASP A 84 -1.77 -18.57 8.53
CA ASP A 84 -2.38 -19.89 8.63
C ASP A 84 -1.34 -21.01 8.84
N CYS A 85 -0.08 -20.81 8.39
CA CYS A 85 1.00 -21.81 8.49
C CYS A 85 1.83 -21.73 9.79
N VAL A 86 2.07 -20.54 10.34
CA VAL A 86 3.03 -20.32 11.45
C VAL A 86 2.35 -20.06 12.79
N GLY A 87 1.06 -19.73 12.77
CA GLY A 87 0.35 -19.20 13.93
C GLY A 87 0.66 -17.73 14.20
N MET A 88 -0.04 -17.16 15.17
CA MET A 88 -0.12 -15.71 15.45
C MET A 88 1.22 -14.98 15.39
N ASN A 89 1.28 -14.00 14.48
CA ASN A 89 2.28 -12.94 14.51
C ASN A 89 1.56 -11.60 14.62
N ILE A 90 1.74 -10.92 15.76
CA ILE A 90 1.09 -9.65 16.09
C ILE A 90 1.25 -8.60 15.00
N GLU A 91 2.41 -8.55 14.33
CA GLU A 91 2.71 -7.56 13.30
C GLU A 91 1.94 -7.86 12.00
N ILE A 92 1.82 -9.15 11.65
CA ILE A 92 1.03 -9.64 10.51
C ILE A 92 -0.47 -9.48 10.79
N ASP A 93 -0.95 -9.92 11.96
CA ASP A 93 -2.36 -9.81 12.36
C ASP A 93 -2.83 -8.35 12.36
N ASN A 94 -2.04 -7.44 12.91
CA ASN A 94 -2.35 -6.01 12.89
C ASN A 94 -2.42 -5.46 11.46
N PHE A 95 -1.55 -5.93 10.55
CA PHE A 95 -1.58 -5.51 9.16
C PHE A 95 -2.81 -6.03 8.43
N LEU A 96 -3.21 -7.29 8.65
CA LEU A 96 -4.40 -7.87 8.04
C LEU A 96 -5.66 -7.07 8.46
N VAL A 97 -5.81 -6.77 9.75
CA VAL A 97 -6.91 -5.92 10.26
C VAL A 97 -6.85 -4.50 9.68
N PHE A 98 -5.66 -3.92 9.59
CA PHE A 98 -5.48 -2.62 8.94
C PHE A 98 -5.90 -2.66 7.47
N ALA A 99 -5.46 -3.66 6.72
CA ALA A 99 -5.70 -3.81 5.30
C ALA A 99 -7.20 -3.93 4.99
N ASP A 100 -7.92 -4.78 5.71
CA ASP A 100 -9.38 -4.94 5.56
C ASP A 100 -10.10 -3.59 5.72
N PHE A 101 -9.87 -2.90 6.83
CA PHE A 101 -10.48 -1.59 7.08
C PHE A 101 -10.04 -0.53 6.05
N PHE A 102 -8.76 -0.52 5.70
CA PHE A 102 -8.17 0.43 4.77
C PHE A 102 -8.76 0.30 3.37
N PHE A 103 -8.95 -0.92 2.86
CA PHE A 103 -9.44 -1.15 1.52
C PHE A 103 -10.96 -1.04 1.40
N ASP A 104 -11.72 -1.62 2.32
CA ASP A 104 -13.16 -1.81 2.12
C ASP A 104 -13.91 -0.49 2.02
N ASN A 105 -13.58 0.47 2.89
CA ASN A 105 -14.31 1.73 2.95
C ASN A 105 -13.43 2.96 2.81
N PHE A 106 -12.19 2.93 3.27
CA PHE A 106 -11.45 4.17 3.46
C PHE A 106 -10.71 4.62 2.21
N LEU A 107 -9.82 3.80 1.64
CA LEU A 107 -9.11 4.15 0.42
C LEU A 107 -10.07 4.33 -0.76
N VAL A 108 -11.07 3.45 -0.87
CA VAL A 108 -12.07 3.51 -1.95
C VAL A 108 -12.87 4.81 -1.88
N ASP A 109 -13.29 5.27 -0.70
CA ASP A 109 -14.01 6.55 -0.55
C ASP A 109 -13.14 7.73 -0.97
N LEU A 110 -11.87 7.75 -0.55
CA LEU A 110 -10.95 8.83 -0.94
C LEU A 110 -10.74 8.89 -2.45
N MET A 111 -10.60 7.73 -3.11
CA MET A 111 -10.49 7.65 -4.56
C MET A 111 -11.75 8.15 -5.25
N VAL A 112 -12.94 7.74 -4.79
CA VAL A 112 -14.25 8.19 -5.32
C VAL A 112 -14.42 9.70 -5.17
N GLN A 113 -14.03 10.26 -4.01
CA GLN A 113 -14.13 11.69 -3.71
C GLN A 113 -12.97 12.53 -4.27
N GLN A 114 -11.97 11.91 -4.91
CA GLN A 114 -10.78 12.56 -5.49
C GLN A 114 -10.00 13.44 -4.49
N LYS A 115 -9.99 13.06 -3.20
CA LYS A 115 -9.29 13.76 -2.11
C LYS A 115 -7.78 13.49 -2.08
N ILE A 116 -7.04 14.06 -3.04
CA ILE A 116 -5.60 13.81 -3.25
C ILE A 116 -4.73 14.06 -2.00
N GLY A 117 -5.04 15.09 -1.21
CA GLY A 117 -4.28 15.41 0.01
C GLY A 117 -4.37 14.29 1.05
N GLU A 118 -5.58 13.80 1.30
CA GLU A 118 -5.83 12.71 2.25
C GLU A 118 -5.26 11.37 1.74
N MET A 119 -5.30 11.14 0.42
CA MET A 119 -4.68 9.96 -0.20
C MET A 119 -3.16 9.93 -0.05
N GLN A 120 -2.48 11.09 -0.05
CA GLN A 120 -1.04 11.15 0.19
C GLN A 120 -0.71 10.65 1.61
N ASP A 121 -1.43 11.14 2.61
CA ASP A 121 -1.20 10.74 4.01
C ASP A 121 -1.45 9.23 4.17
N GLN A 122 -2.43 8.68 3.43
CA GLN A 122 -2.70 7.26 3.40
C GLN A 122 -1.63 6.41 2.74
N VAL A 123 -1.06 6.87 1.63
CA VAL A 123 0.09 6.19 1.00
C VAL A 123 1.28 6.13 1.97
N VAL A 124 1.55 7.20 2.70
CA VAL A 124 2.62 7.22 3.71
C VAL A 124 2.33 6.25 4.85
N ASN A 125 1.10 6.22 5.37
CA ASN A 125 0.69 5.29 6.42
C ASN A 125 0.79 3.81 5.97
N ALA A 126 0.33 3.50 4.76
CA ALA A 126 0.46 2.17 4.18
C ALA A 126 1.94 1.77 4.04
N ARG A 127 2.81 2.69 3.61
CA ARG A 127 4.26 2.46 3.52
C ARG A 127 4.90 2.11 4.85
N ILE A 128 4.54 2.82 5.92
CA ILE A 128 5.02 2.52 7.27
C ILE A 128 4.58 1.12 7.70
N ASN A 129 3.32 0.76 7.47
CA ASN A 129 2.77 -0.54 7.81
C ASN A 129 3.44 -1.69 7.03
N VAL A 130 3.59 -1.56 5.70
CA VAL A 130 4.28 -2.57 4.88
C VAL A 130 5.74 -2.74 5.32
N ASN A 131 6.45 -1.65 5.57
CA ASN A 131 7.85 -1.71 6.04
C ASN A 131 7.97 -2.44 7.38
N ARG A 132 6.99 -2.24 8.27
CA ARG A 132 6.93 -2.91 9.57
C ARG A 132 6.81 -4.42 9.41
N VAL A 133 5.88 -4.87 8.56
CA VAL A 133 5.69 -6.30 8.29
C VAL A 133 6.88 -6.91 7.55
N LEU A 134 7.42 -6.25 6.52
CA LEU A 134 8.61 -6.71 5.80
C LEU A 134 9.79 -6.97 6.73
N LYS A 135 10.04 -6.08 7.69
CA LYS A 135 11.09 -6.26 8.69
C LYS A 135 10.90 -7.53 9.52
N GLU A 136 9.66 -7.84 9.89
CA GLU A 136 9.36 -9.09 10.60
C GLU A 136 9.48 -10.32 9.68
N LEU A 137 9.05 -10.24 8.42
CA LEU A 137 9.23 -11.34 7.46
C LEU A 137 10.72 -11.67 7.24
N TYR A 138 11.58 -10.67 7.05
CA TYR A 138 13.04 -10.89 6.95
C TYR A 138 13.67 -11.38 8.26
N ARG A 139 13.09 -11.04 9.41
CA ARG A 139 13.55 -11.57 10.70
C ARG A 139 13.20 -13.05 10.80
N ILE A 140 12.00 -13.44 10.39
CA ILE A 140 11.54 -14.81 10.32
C ILE A 140 12.42 -15.61 9.35
N GLU A 141 12.63 -15.11 8.13
CA GLU A 141 13.44 -15.78 7.09
C GLU A 141 14.85 -16.10 7.59
N ARG A 142 15.53 -15.11 8.20
CA ARG A 142 16.86 -15.31 8.81
C ARG A 142 16.88 -16.26 10.00
N GLY A 143 15.75 -16.45 10.67
CA GLY A 143 15.59 -17.42 11.76
C GLY A 143 15.31 -18.85 11.27
N VAL A 144 14.99 -19.02 9.98
CA VAL A 144 14.66 -20.31 9.35
C VAL A 144 15.88 -20.94 8.65
N GLU A 145 16.92 -20.17 8.33
CA GLU A 145 18.20 -20.70 7.83
C GLU A 145 18.95 -21.46 8.94
N PHE A 146 18.83 -22.80 8.93
CA PHE A 146 19.64 -23.74 9.74
C PHE A 146 20.67 -24.47 8.87
#